data_AF-A0A4W5KT30-F1
#
_entry.id   AF-A0A4W5KT30-F1
#
_cell.length_a   1.000
_cell.length_b   1.000
_cell.length_c   1.000
_cell.angle_alpha   90.00
_cell.angle_beta   90.00
_cell.angle_gamma   90.00
#
_symmetry.space_group_name_H-M   'P 1'
#
loop_
_entity.id
_entity.type
_entity.pdbx_description
1 polymer ?
#
loop_
_entity_poly.entity_id
_entity_poly.type
_entity_poly.pdbx_seq_one_letter_code
_entity_poly.pdbx_strand_id
1 'polypeptide(L)'
;MLTHSSIILSIWAVKPVKLGSLVDNIYVEPETGDLWIGCHPNGWKLFQNDPEDLPGSEVIQIKDIHSEKPVVTQVYADDGSVLIGSSVAAPYGGKLLIGTIYQKALVCDLAKVDQ
;
A
#
# COMPACT_ATOMS: atom_id res chain seq x y z
N MET A 1 39.44 18.00 -20.82
CA MET A 1 39.39 17.83 -19.35
C MET A 1 37.92 17.60 -19.00
N LEU A 2 37.50 16.34 -18.87
CA LEU A 2 36.10 15.98 -18.57
C LEU A 2 35.88 16.12 -17.06
N THR A 3 35.20 17.18 -16.63
CA THR A 3 34.78 17.33 -15.24
C THR A 3 33.72 16.27 -14.94
N HIS A 4 34.11 15.23 -14.19
CA HIS A 4 33.17 14.27 -13.64
C HIS A 4 32.37 14.95 -12.54
N SER A 5 31.21 15.51 -12.89
CA SER A 5 30.22 15.94 -11.90
C SER A 5 29.61 14.69 -11.27
N SER A 6 30.14 14.28 -10.12
CA SER A 6 29.51 13.27 -9.28
C SER A 6 28.18 13.82 -8.76
N ILE A 7 27.06 13.24 -9.18
CA ILE A 7 25.75 13.51 -8.59
C ILE A 7 25.76 12.91 -7.19
N ILE A 8 25.68 13.76 -6.16
CA ILE A 8 25.52 13.31 -4.77
C ILE A 8 24.04 13.00 -4.55
N LEU A 9 23.71 11.73 -4.38
CA LEU A 9 22.38 11.31 -3.93
C LEU A 9 22.31 11.50 -2.41
N SER A 10 21.42 12.39 -1.96
CA SER A 10 21.19 12.63 -0.53
C SER A 10 19.74 12.32 -0.18
N ILE A 11 19.53 11.61 0.92
CA ILE A 11 18.20 11.23 1.41
C ILE A 11 17.80 12.14 2.56
N TRP A 12 16.58 12.67 2.51
CA TRP A 12 16.03 13.52 3.58
C TRP A 12 14.55 13.20 3.75
N ALA A 13 14.07 13.19 4.99
CA ALA A 13 12.65 13.04 5.27
C ALA A 13 11.90 14.31 4.82
N VAL A 14 10.91 14.16 3.94
CA VAL A 14 10.12 15.30 3.42
C VAL A 14 8.91 15.59 4.32
N LYS A 15 8.04 14.60 4.52
CA LYS A 15 6.79 14.74 5.28
C LYS A 15 6.26 13.37 5.74
N PRO A 16 5.78 13.25 6.98
CA PRO A 16 5.05 12.05 7.40
C PRO A 16 3.58 12.09 6.96
N VAL A 17 3.04 10.93 6.56
CA VAL A 17 1.60 10.72 6.34
C VAL A 17 1.14 9.63 7.30
N LYS A 18 0.16 9.93 8.16
CA LYS A 18 -0.38 8.99 9.14
C LYS A 18 -1.56 8.24 8.56
N LEU A 19 -1.51 6.90 8.58
CA LEU A 19 -2.56 6.06 7.99
C LEU A 19 -3.45 5.34 9.02
N GLY A 20 -3.02 5.26 10.29
CA GLY A 20 -3.79 4.56 11.33
C GLY A 20 -3.76 3.04 11.24
N SER A 21 -2.86 2.49 10.41
CA SER A 21 -2.68 1.07 10.14
C SER A 21 -1.19 0.71 10.15
N LEU A 22 -0.85 -0.56 10.32
CA LEU A 22 0.54 -1.02 10.21
C LEU A 22 0.88 -1.20 8.73
N VAL A 23 1.66 -0.27 8.19
CA VAL A 23 2.09 -0.26 6.79
C VAL A 23 3.12 -1.34 6.53
N ASP A 24 2.97 -2.04 5.40
CA ASP A 24 3.91 -3.07 4.95
C ASP A 24 4.60 -2.60 3.64
N ASN A 25 4.36 -3.25 2.49
CA ASN A 25 5.03 -2.90 1.24
C ASN A 25 4.29 -1.80 0.46
N ILE A 26 5.08 -0.95 -0.20
CA ILE A 26 4.62 0.16 -1.06
C ILE A 26 4.92 -0.17 -2.52
N TYR A 27 3.89 -0.16 -3.36
CA TYR A 27 4.01 -0.08 -4.81
C TYR A 27 3.84 1.36 -5.26
N VAL A 28 4.68 1.81 -6.19
CA VAL A 28 4.58 3.14 -6.82
C VAL A 28 4.07 2.94 -8.23
N GLU A 29 2.90 3.51 -8.52
CA GLU A 29 2.36 3.48 -9.87
C GLU A 29 3.20 4.40 -10.78
N PRO A 30 3.77 3.88 -11.87
CA PRO A 30 4.80 4.59 -12.64
C PRO A 30 4.32 5.80 -13.43
N GLU A 31 3.03 5.87 -13.81
CA GLU A 31 2.50 6.97 -14.63
C GLU A 31 2.12 8.21 -13.79
N THR A 32 1.56 7.99 -12.61
CA THR A 32 0.97 9.00 -11.72
C THR A 32 1.82 9.27 -10.48
N GLY A 33 2.63 8.31 -10.06
CA GLY A 33 3.32 8.35 -8.77
C GLY A 33 2.41 8.03 -7.58
N ASP A 34 1.17 7.59 -7.81
CA ASP A 34 0.26 7.16 -6.77
C ASP A 34 0.87 5.97 -6.00
N LEU A 35 0.78 6.03 -4.67
CA LEU A 35 1.23 4.93 -3.82
C LEU A 35 0.08 3.96 -3.58
N TRP A 36 0.37 2.67 -3.71
CA TRP A 36 -0.52 1.57 -3.36
C TRP A 36 0.14 0.73 -2.29
N ILE A 37 -0.54 0.60 -1.15
CA ILE A 37 0.10 0.14 0.07
C ILE A 37 -0.74 -1.00 0.64
N GLY A 38 -0.09 -2.15 0.87
CA GLY A 38 -0.68 -3.21 1.69
C GLY A 38 -0.48 -2.90 3.16
N CYS A 39 -1.54 -3.04 3.94
CA CYS A 39 -1.57 -2.65 5.35
C CYS A 39 -2.21 -3.73 6.22
N HIS A 40 -1.88 -3.68 7.52
CA HIS A 40 -2.46 -4.53 8.56
C HIS A 40 -3.24 -3.65 9.56
N PRO A 41 -4.59 -3.63 9.52
CA PRO A 41 -5.41 -2.77 10.38
C PRO A 41 -5.14 -2.94 11.87
N ASN A 42 -4.79 -4.18 12.26
CA ASN A 42 -4.34 -4.51 13.59
C ASN A 42 -3.08 -5.36 13.52
N GLY A 43 -1.91 -4.71 13.63
CA GLY A 43 -0.62 -5.39 13.62
C GLY A 43 -0.45 -6.42 14.75
N TRP A 44 -1.18 -6.29 15.86
CA TRP A 44 -1.11 -7.26 16.95
C TRP A 44 -1.63 -8.64 16.52
N LYS A 45 -2.76 -8.68 15.80
CA LYS A 45 -3.31 -9.94 15.26
C LYS A 45 -2.34 -10.61 14.29
N LEU A 46 -1.62 -9.81 13.50
CA LEU A 46 -0.61 -10.32 12.58
C LEU A 46 0.53 -11.04 13.32
N PHE A 47 1.05 -10.42 14.38
CA PHE A 47 2.16 -11.01 15.14
C PHE A 47 1.74 -12.17 16.03
N GLN A 48 0.51 -12.15 16.57
CA GLN A 48 -0.02 -13.27 17.36
C GLN A 48 -0.28 -14.51 16.50
N ASN A 49 -0.76 -14.31 15.26
CA ASN A 49 -1.10 -15.39 14.34
C ASN A 49 -2.07 -16.42 14.96
N ASP A 50 -3.10 -15.91 15.66
CA ASP A 50 -4.15 -16.72 16.28
C ASP A 50 -5.14 -17.21 15.20
N PRO A 51 -5.31 -18.53 15.01
CA PRO A 51 -6.26 -19.04 14.02
C PRO A 51 -7.74 -18.71 14.33
N GLU A 52 -8.07 -18.39 15.58
CA GLU A 52 -9.42 -17.99 15.99
C GLU A 52 -9.63 -16.47 15.93
N ASP A 53 -8.56 -15.69 15.74
CA ASP A 53 -8.60 -14.23 15.61
C ASP A 53 -7.67 -13.73 14.49
N LEU A 54 -8.11 -13.97 13.26
CA LEU A 54 -7.30 -13.74 12.06
C LEU A 54 -6.97 -12.25 11.84
N PRO A 55 -5.77 -11.92 11.30
CA PRO A 55 -5.46 -10.56 10.89
C PRO A 55 -6.25 -10.17 9.63
N GLY A 56 -6.86 -8.99 9.68
CA GLY A 56 -7.53 -8.39 8.53
C GLY A 56 -6.56 -7.93 7.44
N SER A 57 -7.11 -7.56 6.31
CA SER A 57 -6.41 -6.99 5.16
C SER A 57 -6.91 -5.60 4.85
N GLU A 58 -6.01 -4.72 4.42
CA GLU A 58 -6.33 -3.36 4.01
C GLU A 58 -5.41 -2.91 2.88
N VAL A 59 -5.97 -2.22 1.91
CA VAL A 59 -5.19 -1.52 0.88
C VAL A 59 -5.52 -0.04 0.95
N ILE A 60 -4.46 0.77 1.01
CA ILE A 60 -4.55 2.23 0.99
C ILE A 60 -3.90 2.76 -0.29
N GLN A 61 -4.62 3.61 -1.00
CA GLN A 61 -4.07 4.45 -2.07
C GLN A 61 -3.77 5.84 -1.53
N ILE A 62 -2.59 6.38 -1.87
CA ILE A 62 -2.23 7.77 -1.60
C ILE A 62 -1.92 8.46 -2.92
N LYS A 63 -2.67 9.53 -3.21
CA LYS A 63 -2.40 10.43 -4.35
C LYS A 63 -1.78 11.73 -3.88
N ASP A 64 -0.95 12.32 -4.75
CA ASP A 64 -0.32 13.62 -4.52
C ASP A 64 0.40 13.72 -3.16
N ILE A 65 1.24 12.71 -2.83
CA ILE A 65 1.87 12.58 -1.50
C ILE A 65 2.67 13.83 -1.07
N HIS A 66 3.22 14.58 -2.02
CA HIS A 66 3.98 15.80 -1.78
C HIS A 66 3.10 17.05 -1.54
N SER A 67 1.80 16.98 -1.78
CA SER A 67 0.87 18.10 -1.54
C SER A 67 0.69 18.38 -0.04
N GLU A 68 0.17 19.57 0.29
CA GLU A 68 -0.19 19.90 1.67
C GLU A 68 -1.23 18.92 2.24
N LYS A 69 -2.16 18.47 1.40
CA LYS A 69 -3.29 17.59 1.74
C LYS A 69 -3.37 16.41 0.76
N PRO A 70 -2.54 15.37 0.93
CA PRO A 70 -2.60 14.19 0.07
C PRO A 70 -3.95 13.50 0.21
N VAL A 71 -4.42 12.89 -0.87
CA VAL A 71 -5.68 12.13 -0.87
C VAL A 71 -5.35 10.72 -0.45
N VAL A 72 -5.87 10.32 0.72
CA VAL A 72 -5.71 8.98 1.28
C VAL A 72 -7.05 8.26 1.15
N THR A 73 -7.06 7.10 0.50
CA THR A 73 -8.29 6.31 0.27
C THR A 73 -8.07 4.85 0.65
N GLN A 74 -8.94 4.32 1.51
CA GLN A 74 -9.02 2.89 1.74
C GLN A 74 -9.79 2.27 0.56
N VAL A 75 -9.08 1.55 -0.31
CA VAL A 75 -9.63 0.99 -1.55
C VAL A 75 -10.11 -0.45 -1.38
N TYR A 76 -9.62 -1.14 -0.35
CA TYR A 76 -10.04 -2.48 0.05
C TYR A 76 -9.88 -2.64 1.56
N ALA A 77 -10.84 -3.31 2.19
CA ALA A 77 -10.75 -3.74 3.57
C ALA A 77 -11.51 -5.06 3.75
N ASP A 78 -10.92 -5.97 4.51
CA ASP A 78 -11.48 -7.27 4.87
C ASP A 78 -11.04 -7.64 6.29
N ASP A 79 -11.87 -8.37 7.01
CA ASP A 79 -11.61 -8.79 8.39
C ASP A 79 -10.75 -10.04 8.51
N GLY A 80 -10.30 -10.59 7.37
CA GLY A 80 -9.55 -11.84 7.28
C GLY A 80 -10.40 -13.01 6.78
N SER A 81 -11.71 -12.82 6.59
CA SER A 81 -12.60 -13.87 6.08
C SER A 81 -12.34 -14.24 4.62
N VAL A 82 -11.87 -13.30 3.81
CA VAL A 82 -11.54 -13.52 2.39
C VAL A 82 -10.02 -13.60 2.19
N LEU A 83 -9.30 -12.61 2.71
CA LEU A 83 -7.86 -12.47 2.55
C LEU A 83 -7.21 -12.10 3.88
N ILE A 84 -6.23 -12.89 4.31
CA ILE A 84 -5.59 -12.75 5.62
C ILE A 84 -4.26 -11.99 5.46
N GLY A 85 -4.12 -10.85 6.14
CA GLY A 85 -2.87 -10.10 6.26
C GLY A 85 -2.25 -9.63 4.93
N SER A 86 -2.93 -8.73 4.21
CA SER A 86 -2.38 -8.09 3.01
C SER A 86 -1.07 -7.37 3.28
N SER A 87 -0.10 -7.57 2.40
CA SER A 87 1.26 -7.03 2.49
C SER A 87 1.60 -6.07 1.36
N VAL A 88 1.01 -6.25 0.19
CA VAL A 88 1.27 -5.41 -0.99
C VAL A 88 0.02 -5.31 -1.86
N ALA A 89 -0.14 -4.21 -2.59
CA ALA A 89 -1.15 -4.08 -3.63
C ALA A 89 -0.61 -3.33 -4.84
N ALA A 90 -0.97 -3.77 -6.05
CA ALA A 90 -0.56 -3.12 -7.30
C ALA A 90 -1.71 -3.10 -8.32
N PRO A 91 -2.08 -1.93 -8.87
CA PRO A 91 -3.06 -1.84 -9.94
C PRO A 91 -2.42 -2.18 -11.29
N TYR A 92 -3.18 -2.81 -12.17
CA TYR A 92 -2.79 -2.96 -13.58
C TYR A 92 -4.02 -3.25 -14.45
N GLY A 93 -4.18 -2.53 -15.56
CA GLY A 93 -5.23 -2.84 -16.56
C GLY A 93 -6.66 -2.88 -16.00
N GLY A 94 -7.00 -1.98 -15.05
CA GLY A 94 -8.31 -1.97 -14.38
C GLY A 94 -8.53 -3.10 -13.38
N LYS A 95 -7.45 -3.78 -12.97
CA LYS A 95 -7.44 -4.79 -11.91
C LYS A 95 -6.58 -4.31 -10.75
N LEU A 96 -6.84 -4.84 -9.56
CA LEU A 96 -5.98 -4.70 -8.39
C LEU A 96 -5.50 -6.09 -7.96
N LEU A 97 -4.19 -6.32 -7.95
CA LEU A 97 -3.59 -7.50 -7.34
C LEU A 97 -3.21 -7.17 -5.90
N ILE A 98 -3.67 -7.97 -4.94
CA ILE A 98 -3.36 -7.85 -3.50
C ILE A 98 -2.62 -9.13 -3.07
N GLY A 99 -1.39 -8.97 -2.59
CA GLY A 99 -0.57 -10.06 -2.04
C GLY A 99 -0.56 -10.04 -0.52
N THR A 100 -0.33 -11.21 0.09
CA THR A 100 -0.23 -11.38 1.56
C THR A 100 1.18 -11.86 1.94
N ILE A 101 1.51 -11.82 3.24
CA ILE A 101 2.83 -12.26 3.73
C ILE A 101 3.05 -13.77 3.50
N TYR A 102 2.06 -14.61 3.80
CA TYR A 102 2.23 -16.08 3.80
C TYR A 102 1.04 -16.86 3.25
N GLN A 103 -0.02 -16.20 2.80
CA GLN A 103 -1.28 -16.83 2.41
C GLN A 103 -1.48 -16.77 0.89
N LYS A 104 -2.70 -16.52 0.42
CA LYS A 104 -3.09 -16.41 -0.99
C LYS A 104 -2.86 -14.98 -1.48
N ALA A 105 -3.21 -14.77 -2.75
CA ALA A 105 -3.39 -13.45 -3.33
C ALA A 105 -4.84 -13.29 -3.82
N LEU A 106 -5.29 -12.05 -3.92
CA LEU A 106 -6.60 -11.68 -4.44
C LEU A 106 -6.44 -10.79 -5.68
N VAL A 107 -7.25 -11.02 -6.70
CA VAL A 107 -7.37 -10.13 -7.86
C VAL A 107 -8.79 -9.57 -7.88
N CYS A 108 -8.90 -8.24 -7.83
CA CYS A 108 -10.16 -7.51 -7.85
C CYS A 108 -10.32 -6.73 -9.16
N ASP A 109 -11.56 -6.53 -9.58
CA ASP A 109 -11.88 -5.48 -10.54
C ASP A 109 -11.83 -4.11 -9.85
N LEU A 110 -11.05 -3.17 -10.40
CA LEU A 110 -11.12 -1.77 -9.99
C LEU A 110 -12.23 -1.10 -10.78
N ALA A 111 -13.35 -0.85 -10.12
CA ALA A 111 -14.42 -0.05 -10.70
C ALA A 111 -13.86 1.33 -11.07
N LYS A 112 -14.08 1.76 -12.32
CA LYS A 112 -13.93 3.17 -12.65
C LYS A 112 -15.03 3.90 -11.91
N VAL A 113 -14.66 4.72 -10.93
CA VAL A 113 -15.58 5.76 -10.47
C VAL A 113 -15.58 6.79 -11.58
N ASP A 114 -16.66 6.86 -12.35
CA ASP A 114 -16.83 7.86 -13.39
C ASP A 114 -16.55 9.25 -12.78
N GLN A 115 -15.59 9.98 -13.38
CA GLN A 115 -15.23 11.35 -13.00
C GLN A 115 -16.29 12.34 -13.51
#